data_AF-A0A812Z1D4-F1
#
_entry.id   AF-A0A812Z1D4-F1
#
_cell.length_a   1.000
_cell.length_b   1.000
_cell.length_c   1.000
_cell.angle_alpha   90.00
_cell.angle_beta   90.00
_cell.angle_gamma   90.00
#
_symmetry.space_group_name_H-M   'P 1'
#
loop_
_entity.id
_entity.type
_entity.pdbx_description
1 polymer ?
#
loop_
_entity_poly.entity_id
_entity_poly.type
_entity_poly.pdbx_seq_one_letter_code
_entity_poly.pdbx_strand_id
1 'polypeptide(L)'
;MVEVSELVAASGISVPARAKFVGRFMAYTTFGAVTFGLVCGQMSVIFSIGPLIPFMWGAWAGFTLTSVGFWRHERAIINDYIGRYPVLMEQVLRMQFPYANMPKHLSAEQWLRQGSLSAISWCILAAQSCSHLIEEHEDSKLKSILDANLES
;
A
#
# COMPACT_ATOMS: atom_id res chain seq x y z
N MET A 1 16.97 -17.84 20.46
CA MET A 1 16.50 -18.06 19.08
C MET A 1 15.58 -16.89 18.80
N VAL A 2 16.11 -15.84 18.17
CA VAL A 2 15.35 -14.61 17.91
C VAL A 2 14.36 -14.93 16.79
N GLU A 3 13.07 -14.80 17.05
CA GLU A 3 12.05 -15.05 16.03
C GLU A 3 12.21 -14.05 14.90
N VAL A 4 12.14 -14.53 13.66
CA VAL A 4 12.18 -13.69 12.45
C VAL A 4 11.13 -12.58 12.54
N SER A 5 10.02 -12.83 13.24
CA SER A 5 8.96 -11.87 13.58
C SER A 5 9.47 -10.65 14.36
N GLU A 6 10.33 -10.83 15.37
CA GLU A 6 10.90 -9.71 16.14
C GLU A 6 11.93 -8.93 15.33
N LEU A 7 12.72 -9.60 14.49
CA LEU A 7 13.68 -8.96 13.60
C LEU A 7 12.97 -8.17 12.48
N VAL A 8 11.83 -8.67 12.00
CA VAL A 8 10.94 -7.97 11.07
C VAL A 8 10.20 -6.81 11.74
N ALA A 9 9.79 -6.95 13.01
CA ALA A 9 9.19 -5.88 13.78
C ALA A 9 10.21 -4.77 14.11
N ALA A 10 11.42 -5.14 14.54
CA ALA A 10 12.51 -4.23 14.86
C ALA A 10 13.06 -3.51 13.62
N SER A 11 13.17 -4.20 12.48
CA SER A 11 13.47 -3.56 11.20
C SER A 11 12.29 -2.76 10.65
N GLY A 12 11.06 -3.14 11.00
CA GLY A 12 9.84 -2.39 10.67
C GLY A 12 9.86 -0.96 11.18
N ILE A 13 10.52 -0.68 12.31
CA ILE A 13 10.62 0.68 12.86
C ILE A 13 11.65 1.53 12.08
N SER A 14 12.69 0.92 11.53
CA SER A 14 13.78 1.63 10.83
C SER A 14 13.60 1.74 9.31
N VAL A 15 12.74 0.92 8.70
CA VAL A 15 12.53 0.95 7.26
C VAL A 15 11.58 2.10 6.88
N PRO A 16 12.02 3.08 6.06
CA PRO A 16 11.19 4.20 5.65
C PRO A 16 9.94 3.71 4.89
N ALA A 17 8.80 4.39 5.07
CA ALA A 17 7.52 4.02 4.47
C ALA A 17 7.62 3.74 2.95
N ARG A 18 8.44 4.52 2.23
CA ARG A 18 8.73 4.31 0.80
C ARG A 18 9.28 2.92 0.50
N ALA A 19 10.23 2.43 1.29
CA ALA A 19 10.82 1.11 1.09
C ALA A 19 9.81 -0.01 1.40
N LYS A 20 8.95 0.18 2.42
CA LYS A 20 7.85 -0.75 2.71
C LYS A 20 6.86 -0.84 1.54
N PHE A 21 6.47 0.31 0.97
CA PHE A 21 5.59 0.35 -0.20
C PHE A 21 6.19 -0.39 -1.39
N VAL A 22 7.43 -0.05 -1.76
CA VAL A 22 8.11 -0.67 -2.90
C VAL A 22 8.29 -2.16 -2.67
N GLY A 23 8.67 -2.58 -1.45
CA GLY A 23 8.79 -3.99 -1.08
C GLY A 23 7.48 -4.75 -1.23
N ARG A 24 6.36 -4.21 -0.72
CA ARG A 24 5.03 -4.80 -0.86
C ARG A 24 4.59 -4.89 -2.32
N PHE A 25 4.80 -3.83 -3.11
CA PHE A 25 4.48 -3.80 -4.53
C PHE A 25 5.28 -4.85 -5.31
N MET A 26 6.61 -4.89 -5.12
CA MET A 26 7.50 -5.83 -5.79
C MET A 26 7.15 -7.28 -5.43
N ALA A 27 6.92 -7.57 -4.14
CA ALA A 27 6.55 -8.90 -3.70
C ALA A 27 5.21 -9.35 -4.31
N TYR A 28 4.18 -8.49 -4.23
CA TYR A 28 2.84 -8.80 -4.74
C TYR A 28 2.84 -9.02 -6.26
N THR A 29 3.48 -8.13 -7.01
CA THR A 29 3.50 -8.19 -8.47
C THR A 29 4.40 -9.30 -9.00
N THR A 30 5.54 -9.57 -8.37
CA THR A 30 6.44 -10.68 -8.76
C THR A 30 5.76 -12.02 -8.53
N PHE A 31 5.16 -12.21 -7.34
CA PHE A 31 4.46 -13.45 -7.03
C PHE A 31 3.28 -13.68 -7.99
N GLY A 32 2.51 -12.62 -8.26
CA GLY A 32 1.43 -12.65 -9.24
C GLY A 32 1.91 -12.99 -10.65
N ALA A 33 2.96 -12.32 -11.13
CA ALA A 33 3.55 -12.56 -12.45
C ALA A 33 4.02 -14.00 -12.60
N VAL A 34 4.80 -14.51 -11.64
CA VAL A 34 5.31 -15.89 -11.68
C VAL A 34 4.16 -16.89 -11.64
N THR A 35 3.16 -16.68 -10.79
CA THR A 35 1.99 -17.57 -10.69
C THR A 35 1.23 -17.65 -12.00
N PHE A 36 0.89 -16.51 -12.61
CA PHE A 36 0.22 -16.48 -13.92
C PHE A 36 1.08 -17.08 -15.03
N GLY A 37 2.38 -16.79 -15.03
CA GLY A 37 3.32 -17.37 -15.98
C GLY A 37 3.34 -18.90 -15.91
N LEU A 38 3.44 -19.46 -14.70
CA LEU A 38 3.44 -20.92 -14.48
C LEU A 38 2.14 -21.57 -14.95
N VAL A 39 0.98 -20.96 -14.63
CA VAL A 39 -0.32 -21.47 -15.08
C VAL A 39 -0.43 -21.44 -16.61
N CYS A 40 -0.04 -20.35 -17.27
CA CYS A 40 -0.05 -20.26 -18.73
C CYS A 40 0.96 -21.21 -19.38
N GLY A 41 2.14 -21.39 -18.78
CA GLY A 41 3.16 -22.32 -19.23
C GLY A 41 2.68 -23.78 -19.15
N GLN A 42 1.94 -24.15 -18.10
CA GLN A 42 1.35 -25.49 -17.99
C GLN A 42 0.27 -25.74 -19.05
N MET A 43 -0.52 -24.72 -19.37
CA MET A 43 -1.53 -24.79 -20.44
C MET A 43 -0.90 -24.98 -21.83
N SER A 44 0.38 -24.61 -22.02
CA SER A 44 1.06 -24.79 -23.30
C SER A 44 1.24 -26.25 -23.68
N VAL A 45 1.18 -27.20 -22.74
CA VAL A 45 1.32 -28.64 -23.06
C VAL A 45 0.21 -29.09 -24.03
N ILE A 46 -0.91 -28.38 -24.05
CA ILE A 46 -2.04 -28.61 -24.95
C ILE A 46 -1.78 -28.05 -26.36
N PHE A 47 -0.92 -27.02 -26.48
CA PHE A 47 -0.62 -26.35 -27.74
C PHE A 47 0.77 -26.80 -28.26
N SER A 48 0.96 -26.99 -29.57
CA SER A 48 2.28 -27.40 -30.12
C SER A 48 3.37 -26.31 -30.04
N ILE A 49 3.14 -25.24 -29.27
CA ILE A 49 4.06 -24.13 -29.02
C ILE A 49 4.70 -24.41 -27.66
N GLY A 50 6.03 -24.50 -27.60
CA GLY A 50 6.75 -24.79 -26.36
C GLY A 50 6.42 -23.83 -25.19
N PRO A 51 6.70 -24.23 -23.93
CA PRO A 51 6.17 -23.57 -22.72
C PRO A 51 6.70 -22.17 -22.45
N LEU A 52 7.82 -21.80 -23.06
CA LEU A 52 8.47 -20.52 -22.80
C LEU A 52 7.62 -19.32 -23.27
N ILE A 53 7.04 -19.40 -24.47
CA ILE A 53 6.27 -18.27 -25.03
C ILE A 53 5.00 -18.02 -24.20
N PRO A 54 4.17 -19.03 -23.87
CA PRO A 54 3.00 -18.84 -23.02
C PRO A 54 3.35 -18.42 -21.60
N PHE A 55 4.47 -18.91 -21.04
CA PHE A 55 4.96 -18.46 -19.73
C PHE A 55 5.28 -16.96 -19.74
N MET A 56 6.06 -16.47 -20.72
CA MET A 56 6.44 -15.06 -20.80
C MET A 56 5.21 -14.15 -20.96
N TRP A 57 4.27 -14.55 -21.81
CA TRP A 57 3.03 -13.80 -22.00
C TRP A 57 2.16 -13.78 -20.74
N GLY A 58 2.00 -14.95 -20.10
CA GLY A 58 1.29 -15.08 -18.83
C GLY A 58 1.92 -14.25 -17.73
N ALA A 59 3.24 -14.26 -17.61
CA ALA A 59 3.96 -13.48 -16.61
C ALA A 59 3.82 -11.97 -16.82
N TRP A 60 3.90 -11.50 -18.07
CA TRP A 60 3.66 -10.10 -18.41
C TRP A 60 2.22 -9.66 -18.10
N ALA A 61 1.23 -10.47 -18.51
CA ALA A 61 -0.18 -10.21 -18.21
C ALA A 61 -0.44 -10.23 -16.69
N GLY A 62 0.12 -11.22 -15.99
CA GLY A 62 0.04 -11.34 -14.54
C GLY A 62 0.64 -10.14 -13.81
N PHE A 63 1.84 -9.68 -14.22
CA PHE A 63 2.46 -8.47 -13.69
C PHE A 63 1.56 -7.24 -13.88
N THR A 64 0.99 -7.07 -15.07
CA THR A 64 0.11 -5.93 -15.39
C THR A 64 -1.17 -5.97 -14.56
N LEU A 65 -1.85 -7.12 -14.51
CA LEU A 65 -3.10 -7.30 -13.76
C LEU A 65 -2.89 -7.11 -12.25
N THR A 66 -1.84 -7.70 -11.68
CA THR A 66 -1.52 -7.57 -10.26
C THR A 66 -1.09 -6.16 -9.90
N SER A 67 -0.35 -5.47 -10.79
CA SER A 67 -0.03 -4.05 -10.59
C SER A 67 -1.29 -3.20 -10.51
N VAL A 68 -2.22 -3.35 -11.47
CA VAL A 68 -3.49 -2.61 -11.45
C VAL A 68 -4.33 -2.96 -10.22
N GLY A 69 -4.40 -4.24 -9.86
CA GLY A 69 -5.09 -4.72 -8.67
C GLY A 69 -4.53 -4.10 -7.38
N PHE A 70 -3.20 -4.07 -7.26
CA PHE A 70 -2.51 -3.45 -6.13
C PHE A 70 -2.85 -1.95 -6.01
N TRP A 71 -2.80 -1.20 -7.11
CA TRP A 71 -3.16 0.23 -7.09
C TRP A 71 -4.62 0.48 -6.71
N ARG A 72 -5.55 -0.38 -7.17
CA ARG A 72 -6.97 -0.29 -6.79
C ARG A 72 -7.17 -0.57 -5.31
N HIS A 73 -6.47 -1.58 -4.79
CA HIS A 73 -6.51 -1.95 -3.38
C HIS A 73 -5.96 -0.83 -2.48
N GLU A 74 -4.77 -0.31 -2.78
CA GLU A 74 -4.17 0.80 -2.02
C GLU A 74 -5.04 2.05 -2.10
N ARG A 75 -5.64 2.37 -3.26
CA ARG A 75 -6.58 3.50 -3.38
C ARG A 75 -7.79 3.35 -2.47
N ALA A 76 -8.34 2.14 -2.33
CA ALA A 76 -9.46 1.89 -1.44
C ALA A 76 -9.09 2.12 0.03
N ILE A 77 -7.90 1.65 0.44
CA ILE A 77 -7.36 1.90 1.78
C ILE A 77 -7.20 3.40 2.03
N ILE A 78 -6.55 4.13 1.11
CA ILE A 78 -6.38 5.59 1.28
C ILE A 78 -7.72 6.30 1.39
N ASN A 79 -8.72 5.94 0.57
CA ASN A 79 -10.03 6.57 0.64
C ASN A 79 -10.66 6.41 2.03
N ASP A 80 -10.51 5.24 2.66
CA ASP A 80 -10.96 5.02 4.04
C ASP A 80 -10.17 5.90 5.03
N TYR A 81 -8.83 5.94 4.92
CA TYR A 81 -7.98 6.80 5.76
C TYR A 81 -8.31 8.29 5.63
N ILE A 82 -8.49 8.79 4.41
CA ILE A 82 -8.86 10.19 4.15
C ILE A 82 -10.26 10.48 4.69
N GLY A 83 -11.19 9.54 4.56
CA GLY A 83 -12.55 9.70 5.10
C GLY A 83 -12.56 9.82 6.63
N ARG A 84 -11.68 9.08 7.32
CA ARG A 84 -11.58 9.12 8.80
C ARG A 84 -10.73 10.28 9.32
N TYR A 85 -9.62 10.60 8.66
CA TYR A 85 -8.62 11.56 9.13
C TYR A 85 -8.19 12.57 8.05
N PRO A 86 -9.12 13.39 7.50
CA PRO A 86 -8.82 14.25 6.35
C PRO A 86 -7.78 15.34 6.67
N VAL A 87 -7.87 15.96 7.85
CA VAL A 87 -6.99 17.06 8.28
C VAL A 87 -5.56 16.55 8.51
N LEU A 88 -5.41 15.39 9.14
CA LEU A 88 -4.11 14.78 9.41
C LEU A 88 -3.40 14.45 8.09
N MET A 89 -4.14 13.84 7.14
CA MET A 89 -3.58 13.50 5.84
C MET A 89 -3.11 14.76 5.08
N GLU A 90 -3.91 15.82 5.07
CA GLU A 90 -3.55 17.08 4.41
C GLU A 90 -2.31 17.72 5.03
N GLN A 91 -2.20 17.72 6.36
CA GLN A 91 -1.02 18.21 7.07
C GLN A 91 0.23 17.39 6.75
N VAL A 92 0.14 16.06 6.80
CA VAL A 92 1.26 15.16 6.49
C VAL A 92 1.72 15.34 5.04
N LEU A 93 0.78 15.43 4.09
CA LEU A 93 1.07 15.71 2.69
C LEU A 93 1.87 17.01 2.52
N ARG A 94 1.43 18.08 3.17
CA ARG A 94 2.09 19.40 3.05
C ARG A 94 3.43 19.47 3.76
N MET A 95 3.56 18.86 4.93
CA MET A 95 4.78 18.95 5.74
C MET A 95 5.86 17.98 5.26
N GLN A 96 5.52 16.73 4.97
CA GLN A 96 6.50 15.70 4.63
C GLN A 96 6.79 15.60 3.12
N PHE A 97 5.85 16.03 2.28
CA PHE A 97 5.96 15.88 0.82
C PHE A 97 5.73 17.21 0.09
N PRO A 98 6.58 18.23 0.28
CA PRO A 98 6.43 19.53 -0.38
C PRO A 98 6.45 19.42 -1.92
N TYR A 99 7.13 18.40 -2.46
CA TYR A 99 7.21 18.12 -3.90
C TYR A 99 5.93 17.50 -4.49
N ALA A 100 4.96 17.14 -3.66
CA ALA A 100 3.67 16.63 -4.12
C ALA A 100 2.90 17.67 -4.94
N ASN A 101 3.25 18.97 -4.82
CA ASN A 101 2.60 20.08 -5.51
C ASN A 101 1.07 20.10 -5.34
N MET A 102 0.59 19.67 -4.16
CA MET A 102 -0.83 19.68 -3.85
C MET A 102 -1.34 21.13 -3.79
N PRO A 103 -2.36 21.50 -4.58
CA PRO A 103 -2.90 22.86 -4.55
C PRO A 103 -3.47 23.21 -3.17
N LYS A 104 -3.15 24.41 -2.67
CA LYS A 104 -3.55 24.85 -1.32
C LYS A 104 -5.07 24.93 -1.09
N HIS A 105 -5.84 25.07 -2.17
CA HIS A 105 -7.29 25.23 -2.12
C HIS A 105 -8.06 23.90 -2.25
N LEU A 106 -7.37 22.80 -2.55
CA LEU A 106 -7.99 21.48 -2.67
C LEU A 106 -7.78 20.68 -1.38
N SER A 107 -8.80 19.93 -0.97
CA SER A 107 -8.65 18.92 0.07
C SER A 107 -7.88 17.70 -0.44
N ALA A 108 -7.29 16.91 0.46
CA ALA A 108 -6.60 15.67 0.08
C ALA A 108 -7.52 14.70 -0.68
N GLU A 109 -8.78 14.64 -0.28
CA GLU A 109 -9.80 13.83 -0.95
C GLU A 109 -10.07 14.30 -2.39
N GLN A 110 -10.30 15.61 -2.58
CA GLN A 110 -10.54 16.17 -3.90
C GLN A 110 -9.33 15.98 -4.81
N TRP A 111 -8.13 16.17 -4.26
CA TRP A 111 -6.89 15.96 -5.00
C TRP A 111 -6.70 14.50 -5.40
N LEU A 112 -7.05 13.53 -4.54
CA LEU A 112 -7.04 12.10 -4.87
C LEU A 112 -8.10 11.71 -5.91
N ARG A 113 -9.28 12.36 -5.88
CA ARG A 113 -10.35 12.12 -6.85
C ARG A 113 -10.00 12.64 -8.25
N GLN A 114 -9.39 13.82 -8.31
CA GLN A 114 -8.92 14.45 -9.56
C GLN A 114 -7.59 13.88 -10.07
N GLY A 115 -6.88 13.16 -9.19
CA GLY A 115 -5.45 12.93 -9.30
C GLY A 115 -4.99 11.91 -10.33
N SER A 116 -3.82 12.18 -10.89
CA SER A 116 -2.98 11.25 -11.63
C SER A 116 -2.39 10.16 -10.70
N LEU A 117 -1.70 9.18 -11.30
CA LEU A 117 -0.95 8.15 -10.54
C LEU A 117 0.03 8.76 -9.53
N SER A 118 0.60 9.93 -9.80
CA SER A 118 1.51 10.60 -8.86
C SER A 118 0.78 11.11 -7.62
N ALA A 119 -0.41 11.71 -7.77
CA ALA A 119 -1.23 12.14 -6.64
C ALA A 119 -1.62 10.95 -5.75
N ILE A 120 -2.04 9.84 -6.37
CA ILE A 120 -2.32 8.58 -5.65
C ILE A 120 -1.06 8.12 -4.89
N SER A 121 0.09 8.07 -5.56
CA SER A 121 1.36 7.65 -4.95
C SER A 121 1.73 8.49 -3.72
N TRP A 122 1.60 9.81 -3.80
CA TRP A 122 1.89 10.70 -2.68
C TRP A 122 0.89 10.51 -1.53
N CYS A 123 -0.38 10.30 -1.83
CA CYS A 123 -1.39 9.98 -0.81
C CYS A 123 -1.11 8.63 -0.12
N ILE A 124 -0.65 7.60 -0.86
CA ILE A 124 -0.23 6.33 -0.25
C ILE A 124 0.92 6.57 0.72
N LEU A 125 1.95 7.28 0.28
CA LEU A 125 3.12 7.55 1.12
C LEU A 125 2.75 8.35 2.36
N ALA A 126 1.87 9.34 2.24
CA ALA A 126 1.35 10.10 3.37
C ALA A 126 0.55 9.21 4.33
N ALA A 127 -0.34 8.36 3.82
CA ALA A 127 -1.12 7.42 4.61
C ALA A 127 -0.22 6.46 5.40
N GLN A 128 0.82 5.94 4.75
CA GLN A 128 1.78 5.05 5.41
C GLN A 128 2.64 5.78 6.44
N SER A 129 3.06 7.02 6.17
CA SER A 129 3.77 7.84 7.14
C SER A 129 2.93 8.16 8.39
N CYS A 130 1.61 8.32 8.25
CA CYS A 130 0.73 8.63 9.38
C CYS A 130 0.10 7.40 10.04
N SER A 131 0.18 6.20 9.43
CA SER A 131 -0.42 4.97 9.98
C SER A 131 -0.04 4.72 11.44
N HIS A 132 1.24 4.80 11.80
CA HIS A 132 1.70 4.65 13.18
C HIS A 132 1.11 5.71 14.13
N LEU A 133 0.98 6.96 13.67
CA LEU A 133 0.40 8.04 14.49
C LEU A 133 -1.09 7.80 14.75
N ILE A 134 -1.79 7.21 13.77
CA ILE A 134 -3.20 6.85 13.90
C ILE A 134 -3.35 5.69 14.87
N GLU A 135 -2.54 4.63 14.73
CA GLU A 135 -2.52 3.49 15.64
C GLU A 135 -2.26 3.93 17.10
N GLU A 136 -1.26 4.79 17.31
CA GLU A 136 -0.94 5.33 18.64
C GLU A 136 -2.10 6.17 19.22
N HIS A 137 -2.78 6.94 18.37
CA HIS A 137 -3.94 7.73 18.79
C HIS A 137 -5.16 6.85 19.13
N GLU A 138 -5.43 5.81 18.34
CA GLU A 138 -6.51 4.86 18.59
C GLU A 138 -6.24 4.04 19.86
N ASP A 139 -5.01 3.58 20.08
CA ASP A 139 -4.60 2.86 21.29
C ASP A 139 -4.73 3.74 22.54
N SER A 140 -4.32 5.01 22.47
CA SER A 140 -4.46 5.96 23.57
C SER A 140 -5.94 6.18 23.94
N LYS A 141 -6.80 6.31 22.92
CA LYS A 141 -8.25 6.48 23.12
C LYS A 141 -8.91 5.23 23.69
N LEU A 142 -8.46 4.05 23.28
CA LEU A 142 -8.97 2.78 23.80
C LEU A 142 -8.59 2.60 25.28
N LYS A 143 -7.35 2.92 25.66
CA LYS A 143 -6.89 2.89 27.05
C LYS A 143 -7.70 3.82 27.94
N SER A 144 -7.94 5.06 27.52
CA SER A 144 -8.72 6.01 28.34
C SER A 144 -10.18 5.58 28.55
N ILE A 145 -10.79 4.90 27.58
CA ILE A 145 -12.13 4.33 27.72
C ILE A 145 -12.12 3.15 28.70
N LEU A 146 -11.09 2.30 28.66
CA LEU A 146 -10.97 1.17 29.60
C LEU A 146 -10.78 1.66 31.03
N ASP A 147 -9.89 2.64 31.24
CA ASP A 147 -9.63 3.21 32.57
C ASP A 147 -10.91 3.84 33.16
N ALA A 148 -11.67 4.57 32.35
CA ALA A 148 -12.94 5.17 32.78
C ALA A 148 -14.02 4.15 33.18
N ASN A 149 -14.01 2.94 32.59
CA ASN A 149 -14.96 1.88 32.94
C ASN A 149 -14.49 1.02 34.14
N LEU A 150 -13.21 1.05 34.49
CA LEU A 150 -12.69 0.34 35.67
C LEU A 150 -12.93 1.11 36.98
N GLU A 151 -13.13 2.42 36.88
CA GLU A 151 -13.44 3.30 38.02
C GLU A 151 -14.94 3.35 38.36
N SER A 152 -15.80 2.77 37.53
CA SER A 152 -17.26 2.71 37.70
C SER A 152 -17.75 1.40 38.30
#